data_AF-L1P7A2-F1
#
_entry.id   AF-L1P7A2-F1
#
_cell.length_a   1.000
_cell.length_b   1.000
_cell.length_c   1.000
_cell.angle_alpha   90.00
_cell.angle_beta   90.00
_cell.angle_gamma   90.00
#
_symmetry.space_group_name_H-M   'P 1'
#
loop_
_entity.id
_entity.type
_entity.pdbx_description
1 polymer ?
#
loop_
_entity_poly.entity_id
_entity_poly.type
_entity_poly.pdbx_seq_one_letter_code
_entity_poly.pdbx_strand_id
1 'polypeptide(L)'
;MKKIIFIVLLVLSLAANVLLVRKLFVGNTQVIEGDPRVSVIVTQANRDFVMGEMRTFVEALHQINLGIEQNDPSLIVEAARASGGSVADHAPAGLIASIPIGFKTIGFDTHGKFDEIANSAEKNFDPKVTQQQVTALLGNCVACHRSYRMDVKK
;
A
#
# COMPACT_ATOMS: atom_id res chain seq x y z
N MET A 1 -5.28 30.48 39.57
CA MET A 1 -6.41 29.83 38.88
C MET A 1 -6.26 29.84 37.35
N LYS A 2 -6.23 31.00 36.67
CA LYS A 2 -6.11 31.06 35.19
C LYS A 2 -4.88 30.33 34.62
N LYS A 3 -3.68 30.49 35.20
CA LYS A 3 -2.46 29.79 34.77
C LYS A 3 -2.56 28.25 34.89
N ILE A 4 -3.20 27.75 35.95
CA ILE A 4 -3.42 26.31 36.16
C ILE A 4 -4.40 25.78 35.09
N ILE A 5 -5.46 26.53 34.80
CA ILE A 5 -6.40 26.19 33.72
C ILE A 5 -5.69 26.12 32.36
N PHE A 6 -4.83 27.10 32.04
CA PHE A 6 -4.06 27.07 30.78
C PHE A 6 -3.08 25.88 30.70
N ILE A 7 -2.39 25.55 31.79
CA ILE A 7 -1.49 24.39 31.83
C ILE A 7 -2.29 23.09 31.65
N VAL A 8 -3.43 22.95 32.33
CA VAL A 8 -4.30 21.77 32.19
C VAL A 8 -4.82 21.63 30.76
N LEU A 9 -5.30 22.71 30.14
CA LEU A 9 -5.75 22.70 28.74
C LEU A 9 -4.61 22.35 27.77
N LEU A 10 -3.40 22.85 28.02
CA LEU A 10 -2.23 22.55 27.20
C LEU A 10 -1.83 21.08 27.31
N VAL A 11 -1.82 20.52 28.51
CA VAL A 11 -1.54 19.09 28.75
C VAL A 11 -2.60 18.21 28.09
N LEU A 12 -3.88 18.55 28.23
CA LEU A 12 -4.99 17.82 27.59
C LEU A 12 -4.89 17.87 26.06
N SER A 13 -4.58 19.04 25.50
CA SER A 13 -4.35 19.20 24.06
C SER A 13 -3.18 18.33 23.59
N LEU A 14 -2.05 18.35 24.31
CA LEU A 14 -0.87 17.56 23.97
C LEU A 14 -1.19 16.06 24.01
N ALA A 15 -1.88 15.59 25.05
CA ALA A 15 -2.29 14.20 25.18
C ALA A 15 -3.25 13.76 24.06
N ALA A 16 -4.23 14.60 23.69
CA ALA A 16 -5.13 14.34 22.58
C ALA A 16 -4.37 14.21 21.25
N ASN A 17 -3.40 15.09 20.99
CA ASN A 17 -2.56 15.03 19.80
C ASN A 17 -1.72 13.74 19.76
N VAL A 18 -1.11 13.34 20.88
CA VAL A 18 -0.34 12.09 20.96
C VAL A 18 -1.22 10.87 20.64
N LEU A 19 -2.45 10.82 21.18
CA LEU A 19 -3.39 9.73 20.90
C LEU A 19 -3.81 9.69 19.43
N LEU A 20 -4.10 10.85 18.83
CA LEU A 20 -4.45 10.96 17.42
C LEU A 20 -3.31 10.51 16.50
N VAL A 21 -2.10 11.01 16.76
CA VAL A 21 -0.88 10.60 16.03
C VAL A 21 -0.69 9.10 16.16
N ARG A 22 -0.70 8.55 17.37
CA ARG A 22 -0.55 7.11 17.57
C ARG A 22 -1.58 6.30 16.78
N LYS A 23 -2.84 6.72 16.78
CA LYS A 23 -3.92 6.06 16.02
C LYS A 23 -3.64 6.07 14.51
N LEU A 24 -3.14 7.18 13.96
CA LEU A 24 -2.81 7.29 12.53
C LEU A 24 -1.60 6.43 12.11
N PHE A 25 -0.63 6.23 13.02
CA PHE A 25 0.57 5.42 12.76
C PHE A 25 0.31 3.92 12.95
N VAL A 26 -0.42 3.54 14.00
CA VAL A 26 -0.73 2.13 14.32
C VAL A 26 -1.87 1.58 13.48
N GLY A 27 -2.75 2.45 12.98
CA GLY A 27 -3.97 2.05 12.26
C GLY A 27 -4.95 1.29 13.17
N ASN A 28 -5.93 0.65 12.56
CA ASN A 28 -6.89 -0.20 13.25
C ASN A 28 -6.40 -1.66 13.15
N THR A 29 -5.65 -2.12 14.15
CA THR A 29 -4.98 -3.43 14.10
C THR A 29 -5.34 -4.33 15.27
N GLN A 30 -5.29 -5.65 15.04
CA GLN A 30 -5.53 -6.69 16.03
C GLN A 30 -4.46 -7.80 15.89
N VAL A 31 -4.11 -8.41 17.02
CA VAL A 31 -3.33 -9.66 17.05
C VAL A 31 -4.29 -10.84 17.05
N ILE A 32 -4.07 -11.79 16.16
CA ILE A 32 -4.84 -13.04 16.08
C ILE A 32 -3.98 -14.16 16.66
N GLU A 33 -4.53 -14.92 17.60
CA GLU A 33 -3.83 -16.04 18.20
C GLU A 33 -3.47 -17.09 17.13
N GLY A 34 -2.21 -17.53 17.12
CA GLY A 34 -1.71 -18.52 16.16
C GLY A 34 -1.39 -17.99 14.76
N ASP A 35 -1.60 -16.70 14.48
CA ASP A 35 -1.21 -16.05 13.21
C ASP A 35 -0.12 -15.01 13.46
N PRO A 36 1.08 -15.12 12.86
CA PRO A 36 2.17 -14.18 13.09
C PRO A 36 1.94 -12.82 12.41
N ARG A 37 0.90 -12.69 11.56
CA ARG A 37 0.60 -11.46 10.84
C ARG A 37 -0.22 -10.50 11.68
N VAL A 38 -0.01 -9.21 11.45
CA VAL A 38 -0.87 -8.15 11.99
C VAL A 38 -2.19 -8.15 11.23
N SER A 39 -3.31 -8.33 11.94
CA SER A 39 -4.64 -8.17 11.36
C SER A 39 -4.98 -6.69 11.24
N VAL A 40 -5.20 -6.23 10.02
CA VAL A 40 -5.63 -4.86 9.71
C VAL A 40 -7.14 -4.87 9.55
N ILE A 41 -7.84 -4.24 10.49
CA ILE A 41 -9.29 -4.25 10.58
C ILE A 41 -9.86 -3.07 9.80
N VAL A 42 -10.57 -3.36 8.72
CA VAL A 42 -11.15 -2.36 7.81
C VAL A 42 -12.65 -2.57 7.63
N THR A 43 -13.31 -1.65 6.92
CA THR A 43 -14.69 -1.85 6.44
C THR A 43 -14.69 -2.85 5.28
N GLN A 44 -15.86 -3.45 4.99
CA GLN A 44 -16.01 -4.35 3.83
C GLN A 44 -15.60 -3.65 2.52
N ALA A 45 -16.08 -2.43 2.28
CA ALA A 45 -15.74 -1.65 1.09
C ALA A 45 -14.23 -1.40 0.95
N ASN A 46 -13.55 -1.07 2.04
CA ASN A 46 -12.09 -0.86 2.03
C ASN A 46 -11.34 -2.16 1.72
N ARG A 47 -11.80 -3.30 2.27
CA ARG A 47 -11.21 -4.60 1.96
C ARG A 47 -11.41 -4.96 0.50
N ASP A 48 -12.61 -4.76 -0.02
CA ASP A 48 -12.94 -5.11 -1.40
C ASP A 48 -12.13 -4.28 -2.40
N PHE A 49 -11.93 -2.99 -2.10
CA PHE A 49 -11.01 -2.13 -2.87
C PHE A 49 -9.58 -2.69 -2.87
N VAL A 50 -8.98 -2.92 -1.70
CA VAL A 50 -7.60 -3.41 -1.61
C VAL A 50 -7.45 -4.78 -2.28
N MET A 51 -8.41 -5.69 -2.11
CA MET A 51 -8.38 -6.99 -2.77
C MET A 51 -8.59 -6.88 -4.29
N GLY A 52 -9.31 -5.85 -4.75
CA GLY A 52 -9.40 -5.47 -6.16
C GLY A 52 -8.04 -5.07 -6.70
N GLU A 53 -7.35 -4.17 -6.02
CA GLU A 53 -5.98 -3.76 -6.36
C GLU A 53 -5.03 -4.94 -6.43
N MET A 54 -5.08 -5.87 -5.46
CA MET A 54 -4.24 -7.07 -5.50
C MET A 54 -4.50 -7.95 -6.73
N ARG A 55 -5.75 -7.99 -7.25
CA ARG A 55 -6.06 -8.71 -8.49
C ARG A 55 -5.47 -7.99 -9.70
N THR A 56 -5.64 -6.66 -9.78
CA THR A 56 -5.03 -5.82 -10.82
C THR A 56 -3.51 -5.99 -10.85
N PHE A 57 -2.83 -6.08 -9.70
CA PHE A 57 -1.38 -6.31 -9.64
C PHE A 57 -0.97 -7.64 -10.26
N VAL A 58 -1.74 -8.71 -10.03
CA VAL A 58 -1.45 -10.03 -10.61
C VAL A 58 -1.66 -10.02 -12.13
N GLU A 59 -2.71 -9.35 -12.59
CA GLU A 59 -2.97 -9.15 -14.03
C GLU A 59 -1.85 -8.34 -14.69
N ALA A 60 -1.42 -7.23 -14.06
CA ALA A 60 -0.32 -6.41 -14.53
C ALA A 60 1.00 -7.20 -14.58
N LEU A 61 1.33 -7.99 -13.54
CA LEU A 61 2.51 -8.85 -13.52
C LEU A 61 2.50 -9.86 -14.69
N HIS A 62 1.35 -10.46 -14.98
CA HIS A 62 1.21 -11.35 -16.12
C HIS A 62 1.50 -10.62 -17.44
N GLN A 63 0.88 -9.47 -17.68
CA GLN A 63 1.08 -8.70 -18.91
C GLN A 63 2.50 -8.15 -19.06
N ILE A 64 3.12 -7.73 -17.96
CA ILE A 64 4.53 -7.29 -17.96
C ILE A 64 5.44 -8.45 -18.38
N ASN A 65 5.27 -9.63 -17.80
CA ASN A 65 6.07 -10.80 -18.19
C ASN A 65 5.82 -11.20 -19.65
N LEU A 66 4.56 -11.13 -20.11
CA LEU A 66 4.22 -11.37 -21.51
C LEU A 66 4.92 -10.37 -22.44
N GLY A 67 4.97 -9.08 -22.07
CA GLY A 67 5.69 -8.06 -22.82
C GLY A 67 7.21 -8.26 -22.80
N ILE A 68 7.78 -8.76 -21.68
CA ILE A 68 9.19 -9.17 -21.61
C ILE A 68 9.46 -10.30 -22.61
N GLU A 69 8.63 -11.35 -22.62
CA GLU A 69 8.77 -12.51 -23.52
C GLU A 69 8.65 -12.11 -24.99
N GLN A 70 7.71 -11.22 -25.32
CA GLN A 70 7.45 -10.77 -26.69
C GLN A 70 8.36 -9.61 -27.13
N ASN A 71 9.19 -9.07 -26.23
CA ASN A 71 9.93 -7.83 -26.43
C ASN A 71 9.02 -6.66 -26.83
N ASP A 72 7.83 -6.57 -26.23
CA ASP A 72 6.85 -5.51 -26.45
C ASP A 72 6.81 -4.55 -25.24
N PRO A 73 7.50 -3.40 -25.32
CA PRO A 73 7.48 -2.40 -24.25
C PRO A 73 6.13 -1.69 -24.11
N SER A 74 5.31 -1.61 -25.16
CA SER A 74 4.00 -0.94 -25.09
C SER A 74 3.07 -1.67 -24.13
N LEU A 75 3.07 -3.01 -24.22
CA LEU A 75 2.29 -3.87 -23.32
C LEU A 75 2.73 -3.73 -21.85
N ILE A 76 4.05 -3.62 -21.62
CA ILE A 76 4.62 -3.40 -20.28
C ILE A 76 4.16 -2.06 -19.71
N VAL A 77 4.25 -0.99 -20.52
CA VAL A 77 3.86 0.37 -20.12
C VAL A 77 2.39 0.42 -19.75
N GLU A 78 1.50 -0.08 -20.61
CA GLU A 78 0.06 -0.09 -20.36
C GLU A 78 -0.29 -0.85 -19.08
N ALA A 79 0.23 -2.06 -18.94
CA ALA A 79 -0.02 -2.92 -17.78
C ALA A 79 0.48 -2.31 -16.47
N ALA A 80 1.70 -1.78 -16.47
CA ALA A 80 2.31 -1.22 -15.29
C ALA A 80 1.61 0.09 -14.86
N ARG A 81 1.20 0.95 -15.79
CA ARG A 81 0.47 2.19 -15.48
C ARG A 81 -0.88 1.93 -14.82
N ALA A 82 -1.57 0.85 -15.18
CA ALA A 82 -2.83 0.47 -14.54
C ALA A 82 -2.69 0.18 -13.03
N SER A 83 -1.46 -0.17 -12.58
CA SER A 83 -1.13 -0.45 -11.17
C SER A 83 -0.25 0.64 -10.53
N GLY A 84 -0.05 1.77 -11.20
CA GLY A 84 0.79 2.88 -10.74
C GLY A 84 0.15 3.74 -9.64
N GLY A 85 0.80 4.86 -9.30
CA GLY A 85 0.43 5.74 -8.20
C GLY A 85 -0.92 6.47 -8.34
N SER A 86 -1.49 6.53 -9.55
CA SER A 86 -2.80 7.17 -9.82
C SER A 86 -3.97 6.46 -9.13
N VAL A 87 -3.78 5.22 -8.69
CA VAL A 87 -4.76 4.48 -7.88
C VAL A 87 -5.06 5.22 -6.56
N ALA A 88 -4.09 5.96 -6.01
CA ALA A 88 -4.27 6.68 -4.75
C ALA A 88 -5.46 7.67 -4.80
N ASP A 89 -5.76 8.21 -5.98
CA ASP A 89 -6.88 9.15 -6.20
C ASP A 89 -8.26 8.47 -6.10
N HIS A 90 -8.29 7.14 -6.25
CA HIS A 90 -9.52 6.32 -6.22
C HIS A 90 -9.69 5.58 -4.89
N ALA A 91 -8.77 5.75 -3.96
CA ALA A 91 -8.84 5.09 -2.66
C ALA A 91 -10.08 5.54 -1.85
N PRO A 92 -10.87 4.61 -1.30
CA PRO A 92 -12.04 4.95 -0.49
C PRO A 92 -11.69 5.84 0.70
N ALA A 93 -12.61 6.75 1.02
CA ALA A 93 -12.48 7.63 2.17
C ALA A 93 -12.24 6.81 3.46
N GLY A 94 -11.17 7.17 4.19
CA GLY A 94 -10.81 6.51 5.44
C GLY A 94 -9.98 5.24 5.31
N LEU A 95 -9.71 4.71 4.09
CA LEU A 95 -8.80 3.56 3.90
C LEU A 95 -7.41 3.88 4.45
N ILE A 96 -6.80 4.96 4.00
CA ILE A 96 -5.45 5.37 4.44
C ILE A 96 -5.40 5.62 5.95
N ALA A 97 -6.48 6.12 6.56
CA ALA A 97 -6.52 6.31 8.01
C ALA A 97 -6.63 4.97 8.77
N SER A 98 -7.21 3.93 8.16
CA SER A 98 -7.47 2.63 8.80
C SER A 98 -6.28 1.67 8.82
N ILE A 99 -5.33 1.82 7.89
CA ILE A 99 -4.18 0.91 7.73
C ILE A 99 -2.95 1.40 8.54
N PRO A 100 -2.07 0.50 9.03
CA PRO A 100 -0.85 0.87 9.74
C PRO A 100 0.21 1.47 8.80
N ILE A 101 1.15 2.23 9.35
CA ILE A 101 2.20 2.91 8.57
C ILE A 101 3.02 1.94 7.70
N GLY A 102 3.40 0.77 8.21
CA GLY A 102 4.17 -0.20 7.43
C GLY A 102 3.40 -0.74 6.22
N PHE A 103 2.07 -0.90 6.32
CA PHE A 103 1.23 -1.27 5.19
C PHE A 103 1.19 -0.16 4.14
N LYS A 104 1.05 1.11 4.56
CA LYS A 104 1.08 2.28 3.66
C LYS A 104 2.40 2.35 2.90
N THR A 105 3.51 2.21 3.61
CA THR A 105 4.85 2.29 3.03
C THR A 105 5.04 1.25 1.93
N ILE A 106 4.68 -0.01 2.21
CA ILE A 106 4.79 -1.08 1.20
C ILE A 106 3.82 -0.85 0.04
N GLY A 107 2.58 -0.43 0.31
CA GLY A 107 1.59 -0.14 -0.72
C GLY A 107 2.04 0.97 -1.68
N PHE A 108 2.46 2.11 -1.14
CA PHE A 108 2.96 3.23 -1.97
C PHE A 108 4.23 2.87 -2.74
N ASP A 109 5.18 2.14 -2.13
CA ASP A 109 6.37 1.68 -2.83
C ASP A 109 6.04 0.68 -3.95
N THR A 110 5.00 -0.15 -3.78
CA THR A 110 4.52 -1.08 -4.82
C THR A 110 3.99 -0.32 -6.03
N HIS A 111 3.09 0.65 -5.81
CA HIS A 111 2.59 1.51 -6.89
C HIS A 111 3.73 2.29 -7.57
N GLY A 112 4.67 2.83 -6.80
CA GLY A 112 5.84 3.52 -7.33
C GLY A 112 6.72 2.63 -8.21
N LYS A 113 6.92 1.36 -7.83
CA LYS A 113 7.68 0.39 -8.64
C LYS A 113 6.98 0.03 -9.94
N PHE A 114 5.65 -0.03 -9.96
CA PHE A 114 4.91 -0.15 -11.22
C PHE A 114 5.16 1.07 -12.12
N ASP A 115 5.10 2.29 -11.59
CA ASP A 115 5.45 3.50 -12.37
C ASP A 115 6.90 3.49 -12.87
N GLU A 116 7.85 3.01 -12.06
CA GLU A 116 9.26 2.86 -12.47
C GLU A 116 9.43 1.87 -13.62
N ILE A 117 8.73 0.74 -13.58
CA ILE A 117 8.70 -0.24 -14.68
C ILE A 117 8.17 0.42 -15.96
N ALA A 118 7.03 1.11 -15.88
CA ALA A 118 6.45 1.81 -17.02
C ALA A 118 7.42 2.85 -17.60
N ASN A 119 7.97 3.73 -16.75
CA ASN A 119 8.92 4.77 -17.16
C ASN A 119 10.18 4.19 -17.84
N SER A 120 10.68 3.06 -17.33
CA SER A 120 11.90 2.42 -17.84
C SER A 120 11.65 1.77 -19.20
N ALA A 121 10.54 1.04 -19.33
CA ALA A 121 10.12 0.42 -20.58
C ALA A 121 9.82 1.45 -21.67
N GLU A 122 9.17 2.56 -21.33
CA GLU A 122 8.85 3.64 -22.26
C GLU A 122 10.12 4.35 -22.79
N LYS A 123 11.09 4.59 -21.91
CA LYS A 123 12.28 5.39 -22.26
C LYS A 123 13.35 4.60 -23.01
N ASN A 124 13.70 3.42 -22.50
CA ASN A 124 14.74 2.56 -23.09
C ASN A 124 14.55 1.14 -22.56
N PHE A 125 13.62 0.41 -23.18
CA PHE A 125 13.30 -0.95 -22.79
C PHE A 125 14.53 -1.88 -22.85
N ASP A 126 14.75 -2.58 -21.73
CA ASP A 126 15.65 -3.70 -21.61
C ASP A 126 14.90 -4.82 -20.85
N PRO A 127 14.70 -6.01 -21.46
CA PRO A 127 14.01 -7.13 -20.83
C PRO A 127 14.63 -7.55 -19.48
N LYS A 128 15.96 -7.50 -19.36
CA LYS A 128 16.67 -7.90 -18.15
C LYS A 128 16.46 -6.87 -17.03
N VAL A 129 16.51 -5.59 -17.35
CA VAL A 129 16.23 -4.51 -16.38
C VAL A 129 14.78 -4.61 -15.89
N THR A 130 13.84 -4.81 -16.81
CA THR A 130 12.41 -4.96 -16.49
C THR A 130 12.20 -6.16 -15.55
N GLN A 131 12.84 -7.31 -15.84
CA GLN A 131 12.75 -8.49 -14.97
C GLN A 131 13.34 -8.26 -13.56
N GLN A 132 14.42 -7.48 -13.45
CA GLN A 132 14.99 -7.10 -12.15
C GLN A 132 14.02 -6.21 -11.36
N GLN A 133 13.36 -5.26 -12.01
CA GLN A 133 12.35 -4.40 -11.39
C GLN A 133 11.14 -5.22 -10.93
N VAL A 134 10.65 -6.16 -11.75
CA VAL A 134 9.60 -7.11 -11.35
C VAL A 134 10.01 -7.91 -10.12
N THR A 135 11.26 -8.39 -10.06
CA THR A 135 11.77 -9.12 -8.89
C THR A 135 11.77 -8.25 -7.63
N ALA A 136 12.20 -6.99 -7.74
CA ALA A 136 12.16 -6.04 -6.63
C ALA A 136 10.72 -5.74 -6.18
N LEU A 137 9.78 -5.57 -7.11
CA LEU A 137 8.36 -5.37 -6.85
C LEU A 137 7.72 -6.58 -6.15
N LEU A 138 8.01 -7.81 -6.59
CA LEU A 138 7.54 -9.03 -5.93
C LEU A 138 8.03 -9.15 -4.48
N GLY A 139 9.18 -8.53 -4.16
CA GLY A 139 9.66 -8.40 -2.77
C GLY A 139 8.63 -7.72 -1.85
N ASN A 140 7.88 -6.74 -2.34
CA ASN A 140 6.83 -6.08 -1.57
C ASN A 140 5.61 -6.99 -1.37
N CYS A 141 5.23 -7.77 -2.37
CA CYS A 141 4.15 -8.76 -2.24
C CYS A 141 4.48 -9.76 -1.12
N VAL A 142 5.72 -10.27 -1.12
CA VAL A 142 6.21 -11.18 -0.07
C VAL A 142 6.22 -10.50 1.29
N ALA A 143 6.78 -9.31 1.41
CA ALA A 143 6.86 -8.57 2.67
C ALA A 143 5.47 -8.29 3.25
N CYS A 144 4.52 -7.83 2.41
CA CYS A 144 3.16 -7.55 2.83
C CYS A 144 2.45 -8.84 3.28
N HIS A 145 2.46 -9.89 2.46
CA HIS A 145 1.73 -11.13 2.76
C HIS A 145 2.31 -11.91 3.95
N ARG A 146 3.59 -11.70 4.28
CA ARG A 146 4.22 -12.25 5.49
C ARG A 146 3.91 -11.45 6.76
N SER A 147 3.60 -10.16 6.63
CA SER A 147 3.48 -9.25 7.77
C SER A 147 2.03 -8.92 8.11
N TYR A 148 1.15 -8.93 7.10
CA TYR A 148 -0.20 -8.40 7.22
C TYR A 148 -1.25 -9.36 6.69
N ARG A 149 -2.42 -9.28 7.31
CA ARG A 149 -3.69 -9.81 6.79
C ARG A 149 -4.75 -8.73 6.93
N MET A 150 -5.80 -8.81 6.13
CA MET A 150 -6.89 -7.83 6.13
C MET A 150 -8.21 -8.50 6.47
N ASP A 151 -8.80 -8.06 7.56
CA ASP A 151 -10.05 -8.58 8.11
C ASP A 151 -11.09 -7.47 8.21
N VAL A 152 -12.36 -7.86 8.22
CA VAL A 152 -13.49 -6.93 8.34
C VAL A 152 -13.99 -6.96 9.77
N LYS A 153 -14.33 -5.78 10.30
CA LYS A 153 -15.01 -5.70 11.59
C LYS A 153 -16.37 -6.40 11.47
N LYS A 154 -16.59 -7.46 12.26
CA LYS A 154 -17.90 -8.11 12.41
C LYS A 154 -18.94 -7.12 12.93
#